data_AF-A0AAJ6AH68-F1
#
_entry.id   AF-A0AAJ6AH68-F1
#
_cell.length_a   1.000
_cell.length_b   1.000
_cell.length_c   1.000
_cell.angle_alpha   90.00
_cell.angle_beta   90.00
_cell.angle_gamma   90.00
#
_symmetry.space_group_name_H-M   'P 1'
#
loop_
_entity.id
_entity.type
_entity.pdbx_description
1 polymer ?
#
loop_
_entity_poly.entity_id
_entity_poly.type
_entity_poly.pdbx_seq_one_letter_code
_entity_poly.pdbx_strand_id
1 'polypeptide(L)' 'MNKQPTAKVNVIPDKNGLYRGYIYTDGKQLERTSGYFSKTNCITYLNQRVDYWNERKNLNIPKYVRKDL' A
#
# COMPACT_ATOMS: atom_id res chain seq x y z
N MET A 1 15.76 -17.57 -14.34
CA MET A 1 15.07 -16.27 -14.36
C MET A 1 14.73 -15.88 -12.93
N ASN A 2 15.44 -14.92 -12.33
CA ASN A 2 15.01 -14.31 -11.07
C ASN A 2 13.71 -13.56 -11.36
N LYS A 3 12.56 -14.14 -10.99
CA LYS A 3 11.30 -13.42 -11.03
C LYS A 3 11.42 -12.29 -10.02
N GLN A 4 11.41 -11.05 -10.50
CA GLN A 4 11.28 -9.91 -9.59
C GLN A 4 9.96 -10.07 -8.80
N PRO A 5 9.97 -9.80 -7.49
CA PRO A 5 8.76 -9.91 -6.69
C PRO A 5 7.67 -9.02 -7.29
N THR A 6 6.48 -9.58 -7.48
CA THR A 6 5.34 -8.81 -7.99
C THR A 6 4.66 -8.08 -6.84
N ALA A 7 4.87 -6.77 -6.77
CA ALA A 7 4.34 -5.94 -5.69
C ALA A 7 3.21 -5.03 -6.17
N LYS A 8 2.18 -4.85 -5.33
CA LYS A 8 1.05 -3.94 -5.62
C LYS A 8 0.53 -3.30 -4.34
N VAL A 9 -0.08 -2.13 -4.49
CA VAL A 9 -0.73 -1.40 -3.40
C VAL A 9 -2.15 -1.00 -3.76
N ASN A 10 -3.05 -1.03 -2.79
CA ASN A 10 -4.46 -0.66 -2.96
C ASN A 10 -4.95 0.22 -1.80
N VAL A 11 -5.93 1.07 -2.07
CA VAL A 11 -6.69 1.80 -1.05
C VAL A 11 -8.17 1.54 -1.29
N ILE A 12 -8.86 1.00 -0.28
CA ILE A 12 -10.25 0.56 -0.38
C ILE A 12 -11.04 1.10 0.82
N PRO A 13 -12.24 1.67 0.64
CA PRO A 13 -13.14 1.98 1.75
C PRO A 13 -13.71 0.70 2.37
N ASP A 14 -13.79 0.64 3.70
CA ASP A 14 -14.45 -0.44 4.43
C ASP A 14 -15.92 -0.13 4.71
N LYS A 15 -16.63 -1.13 5.27
CA LYS A 15 -18.07 -1.05 5.58
C LYS A 15 -18.44 0.06 6.58
N ASN A 16 -17.47 0.59 7.33
CA ASN A 16 -17.67 1.65 8.31
C ASN A 16 -17.30 3.04 7.73
N GLY A 17 -17.02 3.13 6.43
CA GLY A 17 -16.61 4.38 5.79
C GLY A 17 -15.14 4.76 6.00
N LEU A 18 -14.32 3.86 6.53
CA LEU A 18 -12.88 4.10 6.72
C LEU A 18 -12.10 3.60 5.50
N TYR A 19 -11.12 4.37 5.05
CA TYR A 19 -10.16 3.96 4.04
C TYR A 19 -9.06 3.09 4.66
N ARG A 20 -8.71 2.00 3.98
CA ARG A 20 -7.61 1.11 4.35
C ARG A 20 -6.67 0.92 3.17
N GLY A 21 -5.38 1.07 3.44
CA GLY A 21 -4.29 0.79 2.52
C GLY A 21 -3.81 -0.65 2.66
N TYR A 22 -3.45 -1.27 1.55
CA TYR A 22 -2.98 -2.65 1.49
C TYR A 22 -1.72 -2.71 0.65
N ILE A 23 -0.72 -3.44 1.15
CA ILE A 23 0.52 -3.74 0.44
C ILE A 23 0.55 -5.25 0.20
N TYR A 24 0.80 -5.65 -1.04
CA TYR A 24 0.94 -7.05 -1.43
C TYR A 24 2.29 -7.27 -2.11
N THR A 25 2.88 -8.43 -1.85
CA THR A 25 4.11 -8.92 -2.50
C THR A 25 3.90 -10.38 -2.85
N ASP A 26 4.19 -10.76 -4.10
CA ASP A 26 4.05 -12.13 -4.61
C ASP A 26 2.67 -12.73 -4.35
N GLY A 27 1.64 -11.91 -4.56
CA GLY A 27 0.24 -12.28 -4.37
C GLY A 27 -0.23 -12.39 -2.91
N LYS A 28 0.67 -12.23 -1.92
CA LYS A 28 0.32 -12.27 -0.49
C LYS A 28 0.25 -10.87 0.10
N GLN A 29 -0.64 -10.67 1.07
CA GLN A 29 -0.70 -9.41 1.82
C GLN A 29 0.53 -9.32 2.73
N LEU A 30 1.34 -8.29 2.52
CA LEU A 30 2.48 -7.96 3.38
C LEU A 30 2.01 -7.11 4.56
N GLU A 31 1.22 -6.08 4.31
CA GLU A 31 0.75 -5.16 5.33
C GLU A 31 -0.62 -4.58 4.98
N ARG A 32 -1.37 -4.22 6.02
CA ARG A 32 -2.60 -3.43 5.93
C ARG A 32 -2.50 -2.27 6.91
N THR A 33 -2.80 -1.05 6.47
CA THR A 33 -2.82 0.13 7.35
C THR A 33 -3.99 0.06 8.33
N SER A 34 -3.96 0.93 9.35
CA SER A 34 -5.16 1.26 10.14
C SER A 34 -6.27 1.84 9.26
N GLY A 35 -7.48 1.95 9.80
CA GLY A 35 -8.59 2.64 9.12
C GLY A 35 -8.47 4.15 9.28
N TYR A 36 -8.65 4.91 8.19
CA TYR A 36 -8.58 6.37 8.17
C TYR A 36 -9.87 6.97 7.61
N PHE A 37 -10.39 8.03 8.23
CA PHE A 37 -11.55 8.76 7.67
C PHE A 37 -11.22 9.52 6.38
N SER A 38 -9.97 9.95 6.19
CA SER A 38 -9.51 10.65 5.00
C SER A 38 -8.76 9.72 4.05
N LYS A 39 -9.23 9.63 2.79
CA LYS A 39 -8.54 8.90 1.71
C LYS A 39 -7.11 9.41 1.54
N THR A 40 -6.91 10.73 1.59
CA THR A 40 -5.58 11.35 1.47
C THR A 40 -4.65 10.90 2.60
N ASN A 41 -5.12 10.91 3.85
CA ASN A 41 -4.29 10.49 4.98
C ASN A 41 -3.93 9.00 4.89
N CYS A 42 -4.88 8.16 4.45
CA CYS A 42 -4.63 6.75 4.17
C CYS A 42 -3.52 6.56 3.12
N ILE A 43 -3.57 7.33 2.02
CA ILE A 43 -2.57 7.27 0.94
C ILE A 43 -1.21 7.74 1.45
N THR A 44 -1.15 8.86 2.17
CA THR A 44 0.10 9.40 2.73
C THR A 44 0.77 8.37 3.61
N TYR A 45 0.03 7.78 4.56
CA TYR A 45 0.58 6.77 5.45
C TYR A 45 0.98 5.48 4.70
N LEU A 46 0.15 5.01 3.76
CA LEU A 46 0.47 3.85 2.93
C LEU A 46 1.80 4.03 2.19
N ASN A 47 2.04 5.21 1.60
CA ASN A 47 3.27 5.50 0.87
C ASN A 47 4.49 5.59 1.80
N GLN A 48 4.34 6.07 3.03
CA GLN A 48 5.41 5.98 4.05
C GLN A 48 5.74 4.52 4.41
N ARG A 49 4.74 3.64 4.47
CA ARG A 49 4.97 2.21 4.70
C ARG A 49 5.63 1.52 3.52
N VAL A 50 5.28 1.91 2.29
CA VAL A 50 5.98 1.48 1.08
C VAL A 50 7.46 1.84 1.13
N ASP A 51 7.78 3.10 1.47
CA ASP A 51 9.18 3.55 1.63
C ASP A 51 9.92 2.72 2.67
N TYR A 52 9.32 2.52 3.85
CA TYR A 52 9.88 1.67 4.90
C TYR A 52 10.22 0.25 4.40
N TRP A 53 9.32 -0.39 3.64
CA TRP A 53 9.53 -1.74 3.13
C TRP A 53 10.59 -1.80 2.03
N ASN A 54 10.60 -0.82 1.13
CA ASN A 54 11.60 -0.72 0.07
C ASN A 54 13.01 -0.53 0.68
N GLU A 55 13.15 0.37 1.66
CA GLU A 55 14.44 0.64 2.31
C GLU A 55 14.91 -0.51 3.22
N ARG A 56 14.02 -1.07 4.04
CA ARG A 56 14.41 -2.06 5.06
C ARG A 56 14.54 -3.48 4.54
N LYS A 57 13.81 -3.83 3.47
CA LYS A 57 13.76 -5.20 2.93
C LYS A 57 14.20 -5.29 1.48
N ASN A 58 14.72 -4.20 0.90
CA ASN A 58 15.16 -4.13 -0.49
C ASN A 58 14.07 -4.62 -1.46
N LEU A 59 12.82 -4.24 -1.16
CA LEU A 59 11.66 -4.53 -2.00
C LEU A 59 11.52 -3.43 -3.06
N ASN A 60 10.79 -3.74 -4.14
CA ASN A 60 10.49 -2.79 -5.21
C ASN A 60 8.96 -2.60 -5.32
N ILE A 61 8.37 -2.06 -4.27
CA ILE A 61 6.93 -1.85 -4.15
C ILE A 61 6.58 -0.47 -4.72
N PRO A 62 5.63 -0.38 -5.68
CA PRO A 62 5.20 0.91 -6.20
C PRO A 62 4.37 1.67 -5.16
N LYS A 63 4.50 3.00 -5.14
CA LYS A 63 3.63 3.89 -4.36
C LYS A 63 2.21 3.92 -4.94
N TYR A 64 1.24 4.19 -4.08
CA TYR A 64 -0.13 4.40 -4.52
C TYR A 64 -0.24 5.79 -5.15
N VAL A 65 -0.66 5.82 -6.42
CA VAL A 65 -0.96 7.05 -7.16
C VAL A 65 -2.47 7.17 -7.26
N ARG A 66 -3.00 8.32 -6.80
CA ARG A 66 -4.43 8.62 -6.89
C ARG A 66 -4.78 8.85 -8.36
N LYS A 67 -5.78 8.14 -8.88
CA LYS A 67 -6.23 8.22 -10.28
C LYS A 67 -7.28 9.32 -10.53
N ASP A 68 -7.63 10.06 -9.49
CA ASP A 68 -8.76 11.00 -9.49
C ASP A 68 -8.31 12.47 -9.64
N LEU A 69 -7.12 12.73 -10.19
CA LEU A 69 -6.56 14.06 -10.46
C LEU A 69 -6.42 14.30 -11.96
#